data_AF-A0A1V6FXF5-F1
#
_entry.id   AF-A0A1V6FXF5-F1
#
_cell.length_a   1.000
_cell.length_b   1.000
_cell.length_c   1.000
_cell.angle_alpha   90.00
_cell.angle_beta   90.00
_cell.angle_gamma   90.00
#
_symmetry.space_group_name_H-M   'P 1'
#
loop_
_entity.id
_entity.type
_entity.pdbx_description
1 polymer ?
#
loop_
_entity_poly.entity_id
_entity_poly.type
_entity_poly.pdbx_seq_one_letter_code
_entity_poly.pdbx_strand_id
1 'polypeptide(L)'
;MSGHVKFEVGGRYRNRIGWYEVLEIMGNEIKVQYDNNEEVKKLSIELQARIIKNITFEEESVSPYENETKNRQYFKTLGYISNKGRIEADVPPKSATGFENNYYRIKGVKPKKSSGYYIHHNVDVDKWGVEMRLTFPIPNSIEIGELNFGGSVTAAKSPEPDMLRINNNAFCYKLLQLGFDLGSNHDVDAIINNIPERFKSNFKEGLLVE
;
A
#
# COMPACT_ATOMS: atom_id res chain seq x y z
N MET A 1 9.31 -0.27 -22.80
CA MET A 1 8.45 0.14 -23.94
C MET A 1 7.65 1.35 -23.50
N SER A 2 7.85 2.53 -24.08
CA SER A 2 6.98 3.69 -23.80
C SER A 2 5.69 3.54 -24.59
N GLY A 3 4.72 2.81 -24.04
CA GLY A 3 3.38 2.75 -24.62
C GLY A 3 2.79 4.16 -24.63
N HIS A 4 2.58 4.71 -25.82
CA HIS A 4 1.78 5.93 -25.96
C HIS A 4 0.32 5.57 -25.69
N VAL A 5 -0.30 6.26 -24.73
CA VAL A 5 -1.74 6.09 -24.48
C VAL A 5 -2.49 6.63 -25.70
N LYS A 6 -3.21 5.75 -26.39
CA LYS A 6 -4.06 6.11 -27.54
C LYS A 6 -5.47 6.36 -27.03
N PHE A 7 -5.97 7.58 -27.19
CA PHE A 7 -7.35 7.94 -26.88
C PHE A 7 -8.27 7.58 -28.05
N GLU A 8 -9.43 7.02 -27.73
CA GLU A 8 -10.45 6.63 -28.70
C GLU A 8 -11.81 7.15 -28.22
N VAL A 9 -12.66 7.61 -29.15
CA VAL A 9 -14.03 8.05 -28.84
C VAL A 9 -14.85 6.87 -28.31
N GLY A 10 -15.60 7.08 -27.22
CA GLY A 10 -16.26 6.03 -26.44
C GLY A 10 -15.32 5.29 -25.47
N GLY A 11 -14.01 5.54 -25.54
CA GLY A 11 -13.03 4.94 -24.64
C GLY A 11 -13.13 5.51 -23.23
N ARG A 12 -12.99 4.64 -22.22
CA ARG A 12 -12.99 5.01 -20.80
C ARG A 12 -11.58 5.04 -20.24
N TYR A 13 -11.24 6.15 -19.57
CA TYR A 13 -9.93 6.40 -19.00
C TYR A 13 -10.06 7.00 -17.60
N ARG A 14 -8.95 7.07 -16.86
CA ARG A 14 -8.92 7.64 -15.52
C ARG A 14 -7.77 8.63 -15.36
N ASN A 15 -8.07 9.78 -14.76
CA ASN A 15 -7.05 10.70 -14.28
C ASN A 15 -7.22 10.97 -12.78
N ARG A 16 -6.56 12.01 -12.25
CA ARG A 16 -6.62 12.37 -10.82
C ARG A 16 -7.98 12.88 -10.35
N ILE A 17 -8.84 13.32 -11.26
CA ILE A 17 -10.20 13.81 -10.95
C ILE A 17 -11.17 12.63 -10.85
N GLY A 18 -11.03 11.64 -11.74
CA GLY A 18 -11.89 10.47 -11.76
C GLY A 18 -11.86 9.73 -13.09
N TRP A 19 -12.80 8.80 -13.23
CA TRP A 19 -13.10 8.13 -14.50
C TRP A 19 -13.85 9.06 -15.43
N TYR A 20 -13.53 8.98 -16.72
CA TYR A 20 -14.18 9.73 -17.77
C TYR A 20 -14.27 8.95 -19.08
N GLU A 21 -15.25 9.29 -19.89
CA GLU A 21 -15.41 8.83 -21.27
C GLU A 21 -14.98 9.92 -22.25
N VAL A 22 -14.29 9.53 -23.33
CA VAL A 22 -13.94 10.45 -24.42
C VAL A 22 -15.12 10.56 -25.38
N LEU A 23 -15.75 11.73 -25.44
CA LEU A 23 -16.89 11.99 -26.32
C LEU A 23 -16.46 12.42 -27.73
N GLU A 24 -15.34 13.14 -27.84
CA GLU A 24 -14.87 13.71 -29.11
C GLU A 24 -13.35 13.95 -29.06
N ILE A 25 -12.68 13.79 -30.20
CA ILE A 25 -11.25 14.11 -30.37
C ILE A 25 -11.12 15.28 -31.34
N MET A 26 -10.58 16.40 -30.88
CA MET A 26 -10.47 17.66 -31.61
C MET A 26 -8.99 18.08 -31.73
N GLY A 27 -8.23 17.42 -32.61
CA GLY A 27 -6.80 17.68 -32.76
C GLY A 27 -6.00 17.25 -31.53
N ASN A 28 -5.45 18.23 -30.79
CA ASN A 28 -4.67 17.97 -29.56
C ASN A 28 -5.51 18.00 -28.26
N GLU A 29 -6.82 18.15 -28.40
CA GLU A 29 -7.77 18.15 -27.28
C GLU A 29 -8.76 17.00 -27.38
N ILE A 30 -9.24 16.55 -26.22
CA ILE A 30 -10.37 15.63 -26.09
C ILE A 30 -11.50 16.29 -25.32
N LYS A 31 -12.72 16.08 -25.78
CA LYS A 31 -13.95 16.40 -25.06
C LYS A 31 -14.33 15.17 -24.24
N VAL A 32 -14.52 15.34 -22.93
CA VAL A 32 -14.76 14.23 -22.02
C VAL A 32 -15.94 14.49 -21.10
N GLN A 33 -16.58 13.43 -20.62
CA GLN A 33 -17.58 13.48 -19.56
C GLN A 33 -17.13 12.59 -18.39
N TYR A 34 -17.17 13.13 -17.18
CA TYR A 34 -16.78 12.41 -15.97
C TYR A 34 -17.97 11.65 -15.37
N ASP A 35 -17.70 10.54 -14.69
CA ASP A 35 -18.75 9.75 -14.03
C ASP A 35 -19.48 10.54 -12.92
N ASN A 36 -18.81 11.50 -12.29
CA ASN A 36 -19.32 12.26 -11.16
C ASN A 36 -19.94 13.62 -11.54
N ASN A 37 -19.82 14.05 -12.79
CA ASN A 37 -20.23 15.37 -13.24
C ASN A 37 -20.94 15.27 -14.59
N GLU A 38 -22.07 15.96 -14.73
CA GLU A 38 -22.73 16.13 -16.03
C GLU A 38 -21.97 17.09 -16.97
N GLU A 39 -21.02 17.86 -16.44
CA GLU A 39 -20.27 18.83 -17.22
C GLU A 39 -19.22 18.20 -18.13
N VAL A 40 -19.35 18.52 -19.41
CA VAL A 40 -18.40 18.15 -20.45
C VAL A 40 -17.19 19.08 -20.43
N LYS A 41 -15.98 18.52 -20.38
CA LYS A 41 -14.72 19.28 -20.30
C LYS A 41 -13.85 19.06 -21.53
N LYS A 42 -13.05 20.07 -21.88
CA LYS A 42 -11.97 19.95 -22.87
C LYS A 42 -10.64 19.76 -22.15
N LEU A 43 -9.87 18.74 -22.54
CA LEU A 43 -8.59 18.39 -21.94
C LEU A 43 -7.51 18.20 -23.01
N SER A 44 -6.27 18.59 -22.72
CA SER A 44 -5.13 18.30 -23.58
C SER A 44 -4.79 16.81 -23.57
N ILE A 45 -4.65 16.21 -24.77
CA ILE A 45 -4.26 14.80 -24.94
C ILE A 45 -2.91 14.51 -24.30
N GLU A 46 -1.91 15.35 -24.56
CA GLU A 46 -0.55 15.18 -24.05
C GLU A 46 -0.53 15.17 -22.51
N LEU A 47 -1.25 16.12 -21.89
CA LEU A 47 -1.34 16.20 -20.44
C LEU A 47 -2.02 14.96 -19.85
N GLN A 48 -3.14 14.50 -20.44
CA GLN A 48 -3.84 13.32 -19.95
C GLN A 48 -3.01 12.04 -20.13
N ALA A 49 -2.32 11.88 -21.27
CA ALA A 49 -1.42 10.74 -21.48
C ALA A 49 -0.31 10.70 -20.42
N ARG A 50 0.26 11.86 -20.08
CA ARG A 50 1.26 11.97 -19.01
C ARG A 50 0.68 11.62 -17.64
N ILE A 51 -0.51 12.11 -17.32
CA ILE A 51 -1.18 11.81 -16.04
C ILE A 51 -1.45 10.30 -15.93
N ILE A 52 -2.03 9.69 -16.96
CA ILE A 52 -2.32 8.25 -16.97
C ILE A 52 -1.04 7.45 -16.78
N LYS A 53 0.03 7.78 -17.52
CA LYS A 53 1.32 7.10 -17.39
C LYS A 53 1.88 7.19 -15.96
N ASN A 54 1.79 8.35 -15.32
CA ASN A 54 2.26 8.52 -13.95
C ASN A 54 1.41 7.72 -12.96
N ILE A 55 0.09 7.70 -13.13
CA ILE A 55 -0.80 6.87 -12.30
C ILE A 55 -0.44 5.40 -12.47
N THR A 56 -0.28 4.91 -13.70
CA THR A 56 0.11 3.52 -13.96
C THR A 56 1.42 3.17 -13.26
N PHE A 57 2.43 4.02 -13.37
CA PHE A 57 3.73 3.80 -12.71
C PHE A 57 3.60 3.77 -11.17
N GLU A 58 2.82 4.68 -10.59
CA GLU A 58 2.55 4.69 -9.15
C GLU A 58 1.82 3.41 -8.71
N GLU A 59 0.80 2.98 -9.46
CA GLU A 59 0.05 1.76 -9.16
C GLU A 59 0.91 0.50 -9.28
N GLU A 60 1.77 0.43 -10.30
CA GLU A 60 2.75 -0.66 -10.49
C GLU A 60 3.79 -0.68 -9.37
N SER A 61 4.20 0.48 -8.84
CA SER A 61 5.19 0.54 -7.76
C SER A 61 4.69 -0.10 -6.45
N VAL A 62 3.38 -0.08 -6.21
CA VAL A 62 2.78 -0.64 -5.00
C VAL A 62 2.17 -2.03 -5.21
N SER A 63 1.81 -2.39 -6.45
CA SER A 63 1.22 -3.69 -6.79
C SER A 63 2.31 -4.77 -6.95
N PRO A 64 2.34 -5.81 -6.10
CA PRO A 64 3.41 -6.81 -6.15
C PRO A 64 3.32 -7.78 -7.34
N TYR A 65 2.23 -7.77 -8.10
CA TYR A 65 2.00 -8.69 -9.21
C TYR A 65 1.53 -7.97 -10.47
N GLU A 66 1.79 -8.57 -11.63
CA GLU A 66 1.09 -8.20 -12.88
C GLU A 66 -0.35 -8.77 -12.91
N ASN A 67 -0.59 -9.85 -12.15
CA ASN A 67 -1.89 -10.50 -12.08
C ASN A 67 -2.87 -9.71 -11.20
N GLU A 68 -3.96 -9.25 -11.81
CA GLU A 68 -4.96 -8.42 -11.14
C GLU A 68 -5.65 -9.15 -9.97
N THR A 69 -6.04 -10.41 -10.14
CA THR A 69 -6.69 -11.21 -9.08
C THR A 69 -5.82 -11.34 -7.83
N LYS A 70 -4.53 -11.60 -8.00
CA LYS A 70 -3.57 -11.64 -6.88
C LYS A 70 -3.42 -10.27 -6.21
N ASN A 71 -3.42 -9.18 -6.99
CA ASN A 71 -3.41 -7.84 -6.41
C ASN A 71 -4.68 -7.54 -5.63
N ARG A 72 -5.87 -7.94 -6.10
CA ARG A 72 -7.13 -7.81 -5.35
C ARG A 72 -7.04 -8.49 -3.98
N GLN A 73 -6.54 -9.72 -3.93
CA GLN A 73 -6.29 -10.44 -2.67
C GLN A 73 -5.24 -9.76 -1.79
N TYR A 74 -4.16 -9.27 -2.38
CA TYR A 74 -3.12 -8.52 -1.67
C TYR A 74 -3.70 -7.26 -1.01
N PHE A 75 -4.44 -6.43 -1.74
CA PHE A 75 -5.04 -5.22 -1.19
C PHE A 75 -6.15 -5.53 -0.17
N LYS A 76 -6.91 -6.61 -0.34
CA LYS A 76 -7.82 -7.12 0.70
C LYS A 76 -7.06 -7.50 1.98
N THR A 77 -5.93 -8.17 1.84
CA THR A 77 -5.07 -8.53 2.98
C THR A 77 -4.50 -7.29 3.65
N LEU A 78 -4.08 -6.27 2.89
CA LEU A 78 -3.66 -4.97 3.44
C LEU A 78 -4.77 -4.30 4.26
N GLY A 79 -6.01 -4.36 3.78
CA GLY A 79 -7.18 -3.89 4.51
C GLY A 79 -7.30 -4.56 5.87
N TYR A 80 -7.28 -5.89 5.90
CA TYR A 80 -7.35 -6.67 7.14
C TYR A 80 -6.25 -6.29 8.14
N ILE A 81 -4.99 -6.29 7.71
CA ILE A 81 -3.87 -5.98 8.62
C ILE A 81 -3.80 -4.50 9.00
N SER A 82 -4.44 -3.58 8.28
CA SER A 82 -4.50 -2.17 8.67
C SER A 82 -5.31 -1.95 9.96
N ASN A 83 -6.26 -2.82 10.25
CA ASN A 83 -7.08 -2.74 11.46
C ASN A 83 -6.61 -3.68 12.57
N LYS A 84 -5.98 -4.81 12.20
CA LYS A 84 -5.64 -5.90 13.13
C LYS A 84 -4.14 -6.11 13.35
N GLY A 85 -3.32 -5.49 12.50
CA GLY A 85 -1.88 -5.65 12.51
C GLY A 85 -1.20 -4.79 13.57
N ARG A 86 -0.03 -5.26 14.01
CA ARG A 86 0.93 -4.51 14.82
C ARG A 86 2.30 -4.62 14.19
N ILE A 87 2.89 -3.49 13.81
CA ILE A 87 4.26 -3.44 13.29
C ILE A 87 5.22 -3.11 14.44
N GLU A 88 6.27 -3.89 14.58
CA GLU A 88 7.30 -3.68 15.58
C GLU A 88 8.67 -3.61 14.92
N ALA A 89 9.55 -2.81 15.49
CA ALA A 89 10.96 -2.72 15.12
C ALA A 89 11.81 -2.91 16.37
N ASP A 90 12.59 -3.97 16.39
CA ASP A 90 13.61 -4.22 17.41
C ASP A 90 14.98 -3.83 16.84
N VAL A 91 15.59 -2.80 17.44
CA VAL A 91 16.72 -2.08 16.85
C VAL A 91 17.91 -2.09 17.81
N PRO A 92 19.08 -2.61 17.42
CA PRO A 92 20.27 -2.52 18.25
C PRO A 92 20.74 -1.05 18.35
N PRO A 93 21.36 -0.63 19.48
CA PRO A 93 21.76 0.77 19.70
C PRO A 93 22.62 1.35 18.56
N LYS A 94 23.54 0.54 18.00
CA LYS A 94 24.40 0.91 16.87
C LYS A 94 23.63 1.24 15.57
N SER A 95 22.40 0.72 15.42
CA SER A 95 21.56 0.94 14.24
C SER A 95 20.42 1.93 14.48
N ALA A 96 20.23 2.41 15.72
CA ALA A 96 19.11 3.28 16.10
C ALA A 96 19.05 4.55 15.25
N THR A 97 20.15 5.29 15.15
CA THR A 97 20.22 6.53 14.35
C THR A 97 19.88 6.29 12.88
N GLY A 98 20.39 5.20 12.29
CA GLY A 98 20.12 4.85 10.90
C GLY A 98 18.65 4.51 10.66
N PHE A 99 18.06 3.73 11.57
CA PHE A 99 16.64 3.39 11.55
C PHE A 99 15.76 4.64 11.69
N GLU A 100 16.02 5.49 12.70
CA GLU A 100 15.26 6.72 12.94
C GLU A 100 15.29 7.67 11.73
N ASN A 101 16.45 7.81 11.08
CA ASN A 101 16.59 8.66 9.89
C ASN A 101 15.80 8.10 8.70
N ASN A 102 15.84 6.77 8.50
CA ASN A 102 15.05 6.14 7.44
C ASN A 102 13.55 6.27 7.71
N TYR A 103 13.13 6.06 8.97
CA TYR A 103 11.76 6.24 9.40
C TYR A 103 11.27 7.68 9.18
N TYR A 104 12.08 8.67 9.59
CA TYR A 104 11.79 10.10 9.38
C TYR A 104 11.62 10.44 7.89
N ARG A 105 12.46 9.88 7.02
CA ARG A 105 12.33 10.09 5.57
C ARG A 105 11.01 9.56 5.01
N ILE A 106 10.49 8.45 5.56
CA ILE A 106 9.23 7.85 5.11
C ILE A 106 8.02 8.55 5.72
N LYS A 107 8.07 8.86 7.03
CA LYS A 107 6.90 9.30 7.82
C LYS A 107 6.89 10.79 8.13
N GLY A 108 7.98 11.51 7.87
CA GLY A 108 8.14 12.93 8.22
C GLY A 108 8.31 13.19 9.73
N VAL A 109 8.33 12.14 10.55
CA VAL A 109 8.46 12.20 12.02
C VAL A 109 9.38 11.09 12.52
N LYS A 110 10.02 11.30 13.67
CA LYS A 110 10.81 10.24 14.32
C LYS A 110 9.89 9.21 14.99
N PRO A 111 10.29 7.93 15.08
CA PRO A 111 9.50 6.92 15.77
C PRO A 111 9.45 7.23 17.28
N LYS A 112 8.29 7.04 17.90
CA LYS A 112 8.13 7.19 19.35
C LYS A 112 8.50 5.88 20.05
N LYS A 113 9.38 5.95 21.05
CA LYS A 113 9.65 4.82 21.95
C LYS A 113 8.33 4.46 22.64
N SER A 114 7.94 3.18 22.58
CA SER A 114 6.65 2.58 23.01
C SER A 114 5.60 2.31 21.94
N SER A 115 5.70 2.88 20.74
CA SER A 115 4.76 2.62 19.64
C SER A 115 5.26 1.45 18.77
N GLY A 116 5.62 0.31 19.36
CA GLY A 116 6.25 -0.78 18.60
C GLY A 116 7.71 -0.54 18.20
N TYR A 117 8.33 0.57 18.61
CA TYR A 117 9.76 0.81 18.46
C TYR A 117 10.52 0.50 19.75
N TYR A 118 11.44 -0.47 19.68
CA TYR A 118 12.24 -0.94 20.81
C TYR A 118 13.73 -0.86 20.48
N ILE A 119 14.51 -0.37 21.45
CA ILE A 119 15.98 -0.41 21.37
C ILE A 119 16.45 -1.59 22.21
N HIS A 120 17.12 -2.56 21.59
CA HIS A 120 17.61 -3.76 22.26
C HIS A 120 18.86 -3.43 23.10
N HIS A 121 18.70 -3.22 24.40
CA HIS A 121 19.84 -2.89 25.27
C HIS A 121 20.56 -4.11 25.86
N ASN A 122 20.12 -5.34 25.57
CA ASN A 122 20.76 -6.53 26.10
C ASN A 122 22.12 -6.75 25.41
N VAL A 123 23.20 -6.55 26.17
CA VAL A 123 24.60 -6.74 25.73
C VAL A 123 24.94 -8.20 25.48
N ASP A 124 24.20 -9.14 26.06
CA ASP A 124 24.45 -10.58 25.91
C ASP A 124 23.80 -11.17 24.65
N VAL A 125 22.96 -10.39 23.97
CA VAL A 125 22.31 -10.78 22.71
C VAL A 125 22.92 -9.95 21.59
N ASP A 126 23.86 -10.53 20.84
CA ASP A 126 24.49 -9.88 19.70
C ASP A 126 23.51 -9.76 18.52
N LYS A 127 22.57 -8.81 18.60
CA LYS A 127 21.74 -8.43 17.46
C LYS A 127 22.57 -7.62 16.48
N TRP A 128 22.81 -8.21 15.31
CA TRP A 128 23.65 -7.61 14.27
C TRP A 128 22.93 -6.50 13.49
N GLY A 129 21.59 -6.48 13.47
CA GLY A 129 20.81 -5.53 12.68
C GLY A 129 19.37 -5.31 13.16
N VAL A 130 18.66 -4.43 12.46
CA VAL A 130 17.24 -4.13 12.68
C VAL A 130 16.39 -5.35 12.31
N GLU A 131 15.43 -5.69 13.16
CA GLU A 131 14.42 -6.70 12.89
C GLU A 131 13.03 -6.06 12.96
N MET A 132 12.29 -6.08 11.86
CA MET A 132 10.91 -5.62 11.81
C MET A 132 9.95 -6.78 11.66
N ARG A 133 8.85 -6.69 12.39
CA ARG A 133 7.87 -7.76 12.55
C ARG A 133 6.48 -7.16 12.35
N LEU A 134 5.63 -7.83 11.57
CA LEU A 134 4.19 -7.60 11.60
C LEU A 134 3.55 -8.77 12.31
N THR A 135 2.75 -8.52 13.34
CA THR A 135 1.98 -9.54 14.07
C THR A 135 0.49 -9.22 13.94
N PHE A 136 -0.36 -10.23 13.71
CA PHE A 136 -1.80 -10.06 13.50
C PHE A 136 -2.56 -11.37 13.85
N PRO A 137 -3.83 -11.31 14.24
CA PRO A 137 -4.61 -12.51 14.57
C PRO A 137 -4.83 -13.40 13.36
N ILE A 138 -4.98 -14.70 13.60
CA ILE A 138 -5.48 -15.64 12.59
C ILE A 138 -6.93 -15.24 12.29
N PRO A 139 -7.30 -14.93 11.04
CA PRO A 139 -8.68 -14.59 10.69
C PRO A 139 -9.59 -15.80 10.91
N ASN A 140 -10.78 -15.58 11.44
CA ASN A 140 -11.79 -16.62 11.62
C ASN A 140 -12.58 -16.88 10.34
N SER A 141 -12.69 -15.84 9.50
CA SER A 141 -13.59 -15.78 8.36
C SER A 141 -12.91 -16.04 7.00
N ILE A 142 -11.59 -16.22 6.99
CA ILE A 142 -10.78 -16.39 5.78
C ILE A 142 -9.80 -17.54 5.98
N GLU A 143 -9.71 -18.44 5.01
CA GLU A 143 -8.66 -19.47 5.01
C GLU A 143 -7.29 -18.79 4.93
N ILE A 144 -6.32 -19.24 5.73
CA ILE A 144 -4.95 -18.67 5.74
C ILE A 144 -4.35 -18.62 4.32
N GLY A 145 -4.71 -19.56 3.44
CA GLY A 145 -4.27 -19.60 2.04
C GLY A 145 -4.79 -18.47 1.14
N GLU A 146 -5.82 -17.75 1.56
CA GLU A 146 -6.35 -16.58 0.85
C GLU A 146 -5.64 -15.27 1.24
N LEU A 147 -4.88 -15.26 2.35
CA LEU A 147 -4.05 -14.12 2.71
C LEU A 147 -2.86 -14.01 1.75
N ASN A 148 -2.68 -12.82 1.19
CA ASN A 148 -1.63 -12.55 0.22
C ASN A 148 -0.79 -11.34 0.66
N PHE A 149 0.50 -11.56 0.88
CA PHE A 149 1.45 -10.54 1.35
C PHE A 149 2.47 -10.13 0.28
N GLY A 150 2.33 -10.60 -0.97
CA GLY A 150 3.34 -10.47 -2.02
C GLY A 150 4.17 -11.75 -2.20
N GLY A 151 4.74 -11.93 -3.39
CA GLY A 151 5.26 -13.24 -3.87
C GLY A 151 6.38 -13.88 -3.05
N SER A 152 7.06 -13.12 -2.19
CA SER A 152 8.18 -13.58 -1.36
C SER A 152 7.92 -13.47 0.14
N VAL A 153 6.69 -13.16 0.55
CA VAL A 153 6.34 -12.89 1.94
C VAL A 153 5.42 -13.97 2.46
N THR A 154 5.87 -14.69 3.49
CA THR A 154 5.11 -15.75 4.14
C THR A 154 4.85 -15.41 5.60
N ALA A 155 3.64 -15.71 6.06
CA ALA A 155 3.30 -15.65 7.47
C ALA A 155 3.68 -16.97 8.16
N ALA A 156 4.13 -16.88 9.40
CA ALA A 156 4.41 -18.01 10.27
C ALA A 156 3.63 -17.86 11.57
N LYS A 157 3.48 -18.94 12.35
CA LYS A 157 2.90 -18.86 13.69
C LYS A 157 3.72 -17.92 14.57
N SER A 158 3.03 -17.05 15.30
CA SER A 158 3.62 -16.25 16.38
C SER A 158 3.82 -17.12 17.63
N PRO A 159 4.75 -16.76 18.53
CA PRO A 159 4.77 -17.31 19.88
C PRO A 159 3.53 -16.95 20.69
N GLU A 160 2.86 -15.85 20.34
CA GLU A 160 1.55 -15.48 20.91
C GLU A 160 0.47 -16.42 20.35
N PRO A 161 -0.35 -17.07 21.20
CA PRO A 161 -1.45 -17.92 20.75
C PRO A 161 -2.38 -17.19 19.77
N ASP A 162 -2.87 -17.91 18.77
CA ASP A 162 -3.83 -17.42 17.77
C ASP A 162 -3.37 -16.23 16.93
N MET A 163 -2.07 -15.97 16.89
CA MET A 163 -1.46 -14.90 16.09
C MET A 163 -0.53 -15.47 15.01
N LEU A 164 -0.51 -14.80 13.87
CA LEU A 164 0.49 -14.95 12.82
C LEU A 164 1.50 -13.81 12.92
N ARG A 165 2.70 -14.07 12.39
CA ARG A 165 3.75 -13.07 12.25
C ARG A 165 4.45 -13.16 10.89
N ILE A 166 4.90 -12.01 10.42
CA ILE A 166 5.80 -11.87 9.27
C ILE A 166 7.08 -11.20 9.77
N ASN A 167 8.21 -11.87 9.59
CA ASN A 167 9.53 -11.32 9.90
C ASN A 167 10.24 -10.95 8.59
N ASN A 168 9.94 -9.76 8.07
CA ASN A 168 10.46 -9.32 6.78
C ASN A 168 10.57 -7.78 6.76
N ASN A 169 11.80 -7.27 6.87
CA ASN A 169 12.06 -5.83 6.89
C ASN A 169 11.57 -5.12 5.63
N ALA A 170 11.79 -5.71 4.45
CA ALA A 170 11.41 -5.10 3.18
C ALA A 170 9.88 -4.93 3.09
N PHE A 171 9.13 -5.94 3.52
CA PHE A 171 7.68 -5.87 3.60
C PHE A 171 7.22 -4.80 4.60
N CYS A 172 7.78 -4.77 5.81
CA CYS A 172 7.41 -3.77 6.80
C CYS A 172 7.69 -2.33 6.33
N TYR A 173 8.84 -2.07 5.69
CA TYR A 173 9.11 -0.76 5.09
C TYR A 173 8.13 -0.40 3.98
N LYS A 174 7.73 -1.38 3.15
CA LYS A 174 6.68 -1.16 2.14
C LYS A 174 5.35 -0.77 2.79
N LEU A 175 4.97 -1.39 3.90
CA LEU A 175 3.77 -0.99 4.66
C LEU A 175 3.90 0.46 5.18
N LEU A 176 5.06 0.84 5.74
CA LEU A 176 5.29 2.23 6.19
C LEU A 176 5.13 3.24 5.05
N GLN A 177 5.61 2.91 3.85
CA GLN A 177 5.45 3.74 2.64
C GLN A 177 3.99 3.85 2.19
N LEU A 178 3.17 2.83 2.45
CA LEU A 178 1.73 2.83 2.18
C LEU A 178 0.91 3.56 3.26
N GLY A 179 1.55 4.10 4.29
CA GLY A 179 0.88 4.87 5.33
C GLY A 179 0.76 4.16 6.68
N PHE A 180 1.11 2.87 6.79
CA PHE A 180 1.16 2.18 8.08
C PHE A 180 2.18 2.86 9.02
N ASP A 181 2.03 2.61 10.31
CA ASP A 181 2.91 3.15 11.36
C ASP A 181 3.47 2.00 12.21
N LEU A 182 4.40 2.30 13.11
CA LEU A 182 4.79 1.33 14.13
C LEU A 182 3.69 1.25 15.21
N GLY A 183 3.58 0.09 15.85
CA GLY A 183 2.50 -0.23 16.79
C GLY A 183 1.26 -0.72 16.06
N SER A 184 0.09 -0.59 16.71
CA SER A 184 -1.21 -1.09 16.24
C SER A 184 -2.18 -0.01 15.79
N ASN A 185 -1.88 1.27 16.06
CA ASN A 185 -2.78 2.39 15.82
C ASN A 185 -2.50 2.98 14.44
N HIS A 186 -2.90 2.25 13.39
CA HIS A 186 -2.73 2.71 12.01
C HIS A 186 -3.86 3.69 11.61
N ASP A 187 -3.51 4.72 10.86
CA ASP A 187 -4.48 5.63 10.25
C ASP A 187 -5.01 4.99 8.95
N VAL A 188 -6.14 4.29 9.06
CA VAL A 188 -6.74 3.55 7.96
C VAL A 188 -7.13 4.46 6.79
N ASP A 189 -7.63 5.66 7.07
CA ASP A 189 -8.02 6.62 6.02
C ASP A 189 -6.80 7.12 5.25
N ALA A 190 -5.70 7.41 5.96
CA ALA A 190 -4.43 7.75 5.32
C ALA A 190 -3.88 6.58 4.48
N ILE A 191 -4.01 5.32 4.95
CA ILE A 191 -3.60 4.15 4.17
C ILE A 191 -4.43 4.02 2.90
N ILE A 192 -5.77 4.10 3.00
CA ILE A 192 -6.69 4.01 1.86
C ILE A 192 -6.32 5.03 0.77
N ASN A 193 -5.91 6.24 1.15
CA ASN A 193 -5.51 7.28 0.19
C ASN A 193 -4.25 6.94 -0.61
N ASN A 194 -3.41 6.03 -0.12
CA ASN A 194 -2.24 5.50 -0.82
C ASN A 194 -2.54 4.20 -1.61
N ILE A 195 -3.75 3.65 -1.48
CA ILE A 195 -4.16 2.47 -2.25
C ILE A 195 -4.63 2.90 -3.66
N PRO A 196 -4.19 2.22 -4.73
CA PRO A 196 -4.73 2.43 -6.07
C PRO A 196 -6.26 2.36 -6.07
N GLU A 197 -6.93 3.33 -6.68
CA GLU A 197 -8.40 3.45 -6.64
C GLU A 197 -9.11 2.15 -7.03
N ARG A 198 -8.60 1.47 -8.07
CA ARG A 198 -9.16 0.20 -8.55
C ARG A 198 -9.14 -0.94 -7.52
N PHE A 199 -8.35 -0.81 -6.46
CA PHE A 199 -8.24 -1.78 -5.36
C PHE A 199 -8.76 -1.26 -4.02
N LYS A 200 -9.28 -0.02 -3.95
CA LYS A 200 -9.84 0.53 -2.70
C LYS A 200 -11.04 -0.26 -2.19
N SER A 201 -11.89 -0.78 -3.08
CA SER A 201 -13.02 -1.64 -2.68
C SER A 201 -12.51 -2.93 -2.03
N ASN A 202 -11.50 -3.58 -2.61
CA ASN A 202 -10.91 -4.79 -2.04
C ASN A 202 -10.23 -4.52 -0.70
N PHE A 203 -9.53 -3.40 -0.56
CA PHE A 203 -9.01 -2.97 0.73
C PHE A 203 -10.14 -2.81 1.77
N LYS A 204 -11.25 -2.16 1.41
CA LYS A 204 -12.41 -2.00 2.29
C LYS A 204 -13.07 -3.33 2.67
N GLU A 205 -13.16 -4.28 1.74
CA GLU A 205 -13.61 -5.65 2.06
C GLU A 205 -12.72 -6.29 3.14
N GLY A 206 -11.41 -6.06 3.08
CA GLY A 206 -10.45 -6.52 4.08
C GLY A 206 -10.71 -5.97 5.48
N LEU A 207 -11.21 -4.74 5.61
CA LEU A 207 -11.54 -4.13 6.90
C LEU A 207 -12.70 -4.84 7.62
N LEU A 208 -13.55 -5.54 6.87
CA LEU A 208 -14.72 -6.25 7.36
C LEU A 208 -14.43 -7.70 7.77
N VAL A 209 -13.19 -8.15 7.61
CA VAL A 209 -12.76 -9.51 7.95
C VAL A 209 -12.63 -9.65 9.47
N GLU A 210 -13.30 -10.68 10.01
CA GLU A 210 -13.27 -11.09 11.42
C GLU A 210 -12.20 -12.14 11.70
#